data_AF-A0A417QVF5-F1
#
_entry.id   AF-A0A417QVF5-F1
#
_cell.length_a   1.000
_cell.length_b   1.000
_cell.length_c   1.000
_cell.angle_alpha   90.00
_cell.angle_beta   90.00
_cell.angle_gamma   90.00
#
_symmetry.space_group_name_H-M   'P 1'
#
loop_
_entity.id
_entity.type
_entity.pdbx_description
1 polymer ?
#
loop_
_entity_poly.entity_id
_entity_poly.type
_entity_poly.pdbx_seq_one_letter_code
_entity_poly.pdbx_strand_id
1 'polypeptide(L)'
;MEENSIKDKKRFVCANAFYEGREYYYCLKKIPSYNWTMLFLVSADHVATNTMDMVNSIIRTFALVAACAFAILCSGLFVWYRSRRTRAMYEFELRTNERLSEVNQELEKAKKAAEEAFHIAEEANQSKSRFLSNMSHDMRTPMNAIVGFTTLLDNESKNPEKVQEYTKKIAFSSQHLLGLINDVLDMSKIEAGKMKLTLEEENMDEIIENIDALVRPQMVLRRQKFEIIVELLKMEGAECTVCENGQLAVETFTASEENTINLILMDVQMPVMNGYEAMKAIRSSGHPMAETIPIIAMTANAFVEDIHDALDAGMDAHVAKPVDMKVLKETVAQVIGGRS
;
A
#
# COMPACT_ATOMS: atom_id res chain seq x y z
N MET A 1 -16.54 -91.57 -71.74
CA MET A 1 -17.12 -92.87 -71.33
C MET A 1 -15.94 -93.80 -71.21
N GLU A 2 -15.27 -93.82 -70.06
CA GLU A 2 -14.08 -94.63 -69.84
C GLU A 2 -13.79 -94.69 -68.34
N GLU A 3 -14.18 -95.80 -67.73
CA GLU A 3 -13.98 -96.12 -66.33
C GLU A 3 -12.58 -96.74 -66.20
N ASN A 4 -11.61 -95.88 -65.85
CA ASN A 4 -10.21 -96.25 -65.67
C ASN A 4 -9.84 -96.12 -64.19
N SER A 5 -9.54 -97.25 -63.52
CA SER A 5 -8.44 -97.25 -62.57
C SER A 5 -8.03 -98.62 -62.03
N ILE A 6 -6.74 -98.88 -62.25
CA ILE A 6 -5.81 -99.53 -61.33
C ILE A 6 -5.81 -101.07 -61.33
N LYS A 7 -4.96 -101.59 -62.24
CA LYS A 7 -4.41 -102.94 -62.24
C LYS A 7 -3.30 -103.09 -61.20
N ASP A 8 -3.46 -104.15 -60.40
CA ASP A 8 -2.44 -105.07 -59.88
C ASP A 8 -1.39 -104.58 -58.87
N LYS A 9 -1.67 -104.86 -57.59
CA LYS A 9 -0.87 -105.80 -56.77
C LYS A 9 -1.66 -106.26 -55.54
N LYS A 10 -2.06 -107.54 -55.57
CA LYS A 10 -3.06 -108.27 -54.75
C LYS A 10 -4.46 -108.20 -55.38
N ARG A 11 -4.81 -109.19 -56.22
CA ARG A 11 -6.13 -109.32 -56.89
C ARG A 11 -7.26 -109.42 -55.87
N PHE A 12 -7.89 -108.30 -55.60
CA PHE A 12 -9.17 -108.18 -54.94
C PHE A 12 -10.18 -107.77 -56.02
N VAL A 13 -11.28 -108.50 -56.16
CA VAL A 13 -12.42 -108.09 -57.00
C VAL A 13 -13.51 -107.67 -56.04
N CYS A 14 -13.78 -106.37 -55.97
CA CYS A 14 -14.84 -105.85 -55.11
C CYS A 14 -16.02 -105.38 -55.96
N ALA A 15 -17.23 -105.66 -55.51
CA ALA A 15 -18.48 -105.21 -56.11
C ALA A 15 -19.57 -105.14 -55.01
N ASN A 16 -20.73 -104.59 -55.35
CA ASN A 16 -21.92 -104.64 -54.51
C ASN A 16 -22.90 -105.70 -55.03
N ALA A 17 -23.69 -106.27 -54.12
CA ALA A 17 -24.79 -107.18 -54.44
C ALA A 17 -25.97 -106.90 -53.53
N PHE A 18 -27.18 -107.09 -54.06
CA PHE A 18 -28.42 -107.01 -53.29
C PHE A 18 -28.89 -108.41 -52.92
N TYR A 19 -29.09 -108.66 -51.63
CA TYR A 19 -29.60 -109.93 -51.12
C TYR A 19 -30.70 -109.67 -50.08
N GLU A 20 -31.88 -110.27 -50.29
CA GLU A 20 -33.08 -110.11 -49.44
C GLU A 20 -33.43 -108.63 -49.12
N GLY A 21 -33.28 -107.76 -50.11
CA GLY A 21 -33.59 -106.33 -49.98
C GLY A 21 -32.53 -105.49 -49.24
N ARG A 22 -31.38 -106.07 -48.88
CA ARG A 22 -30.23 -105.35 -48.29
C ARG A 22 -29.03 -105.36 -49.23
N GLU A 23 -28.30 -104.24 -49.26
CA GLU A 23 -27.08 -104.13 -50.06
C GLU A 23 -25.86 -104.62 -49.27
N TYR A 24 -25.00 -105.38 -49.92
CA TYR A 24 -23.76 -105.88 -49.35
C TYR A 24 -22.60 -105.52 -50.27
N TYR A 25 -21.55 -104.96 -49.69
CA TYR A 25 -20.26 -104.85 -50.35
C TYR A 25 -19.50 -106.13 -50.13
N TYR A 26 -19.03 -106.72 -51.21
CA TYR A 26 -18.24 -107.93 -51.12
C TYR A 26 -16.94 -107.79 -51.87
N CYS A 27 -15.92 -108.49 -51.37
CA CYS A 27 -14.65 -108.55 -52.04
C CYS A 27 -14.11 -109.97 -52.06
N LEU A 28 -13.77 -110.43 -53.26
CA LEU A 28 -13.25 -111.76 -53.53
C LEU A 28 -11.73 -111.70 -53.66
N LYS A 29 -11.05 -112.53 -52.89
CA LYS A 29 -9.62 -112.76 -53.04
C LYS A 29 -9.33 -114.25 -53.19
N LYS A 30 -8.66 -114.59 -54.28
CA LYS A 30 -8.15 -115.96 -54.48
C LYS A 30 -6.96 -116.19 -53.56
N ILE A 31 -6.97 -117.28 -52.79
CA ILE A 31 -5.85 -117.64 -51.92
C ILE A 31 -4.82 -118.39 -52.77
N PRO A 32 -3.61 -117.85 -52.97
CA PRO A 32 -2.58 -118.58 -53.69
C PRO A 32 -2.21 -119.83 -52.89
N SER A 33 -2.16 -120.99 -53.54
CA SER A 33 -1.89 -122.34 -53.00
C SER A 33 -3.11 -123.22 -52.65
N TYR A 34 -4.35 -122.70 -52.74
CA TYR A 34 -5.58 -123.51 -52.61
C TYR A 34 -6.58 -123.14 -53.70
N ASN A 35 -7.45 -124.07 -54.11
CA ASN A 35 -8.56 -123.80 -55.06
C ASN A 35 -9.74 -123.06 -54.41
N TRP A 36 -9.51 -122.36 -53.29
CA TRP A 36 -10.54 -121.67 -52.51
C TRP A 36 -10.47 -120.15 -52.75
N THR A 37 -11.64 -119.51 -52.83
CA THR A 37 -11.77 -118.05 -52.91
C THR A 37 -12.33 -117.55 -51.59
N MET A 38 -11.62 -116.61 -50.97
CA MET A 38 -12.08 -115.95 -49.76
C MET A 38 -13.04 -114.83 -50.14
N LEU A 39 -14.27 -114.91 -49.67
CA LEU A 39 -15.30 -113.89 -49.81
C LEU A 39 -15.38 -113.11 -48.50
N PHE A 40 -15.05 -111.84 -48.54
CA PHE A 40 -15.41 -110.91 -47.48
C PHE A 40 -16.73 -110.26 -47.87
N LEU A 41 -17.73 -110.38 -47.03
CA LEU A 41 -19.04 -109.79 -47.24
C LEU A 41 -19.35 -108.88 -46.06
N VAL A 42 -19.59 -107.61 -46.33
CA VAL A 42 -19.92 -106.61 -45.32
C VAL A 42 -21.22 -105.93 -45.74
N SER A 43 -22.18 -105.85 -44.82
CA SER A 43 -23.43 -105.12 -45.10
C SER A 43 -23.11 -103.65 -45.40
N ALA A 44 -23.72 -103.10 -46.44
CA ALA A 44 -23.65 -101.68 -46.75
C ALA A 44 -24.14 -100.83 -45.59
N ASP A 45 -25.15 -101.30 -44.84
CA ASP A 45 -25.63 -100.65 -43.62
C ASP A 45 -24.50 -100.47 -42.60
N HIS A 46 -23.66 -101.50 -42.41
CA HIS A 46 -22.57 -101.48 -41.44
C HIS A 46 -21.40 -100.57 -41.86
N VAL A 47 -21.15 -100.45 -43.18
CA VAL A 47 -20.15 -99.51 -43.73
C VAL A 47 -20.68 -98.07 -43.68
N ALA A 48 -21.96 -97.86 -44.01
CA ALA A 48 -22.62 -96.57 -43.97
C ALA A 48 -22.74 -96.02 -42.54
N THR A 49 -23.09 -96.85 -41.55
CA THR A 49 -23.14 -96.41 -40.14
C THR A 49 -21.76 -96.00 -39.64
N ASN A 50 -20.72 -96.81 -39.88
CA ASN A 50 -19.37 -96.50 -39.42
C ASN A 50 -18.77 -95.25 -40.10
N THR A 51 -19.06 -95.02 -41.38
CA THR A 51 -18.61 -93.81 -42.10
C THR A 51 -19.39 -92.56 -41.69
N MET A 52 -20.71 -92.66 -41.49
CA MET A 52 -21.52 -91.58 -40.95
C MET A 52 -21.07 -91.20 -39.54
N ASP A 53 -20.76 -92.17 -38.68
CA ASP A 53 -20.28 -91.92 -37.32
C ASP A 53 -18.92 -91.23 -37.29
N MET A 54 -18.00 -91.64 -38.18
CA MET A 54 -16.70 -90.99 -38.32
C MET A 54 -16.84 -89.54 -38.82
N VAL A 55 -17.65 -89.30 -39.85
CA VAL A 55 -17.90 -87.94 -40.38
C VAL A 55 -18.57 -87.06 -39.33
N ASN A 56 -19.58 -87.58 -38.62
CA ASN A 56 -20.25 -86.85 -37.53
C ASN A 56 -19.29 -86.50 -36.39
N SER A 57 -18.35 -87.40 -36.05
CA SER A 57 -17.31 -87.12 -35.05
C SER A 57 -16.36 -86.01 -35.50
N ILE A 58 -15.93 -86.03 -36.77
CA ILE A 58 -15.09 -84.99 -37.35
C ILE A 58 -15.82 -83.63 -37.37
N ILE A 59 -17.07 -83.58 -37.81
CA ILE A 59 -17.87 -82.34 -37.81
C ILE A 59 -18.03 -81.79 -36.39
N ARG A 60 -18.32 -82.66 -35.40
CA ARG A 60 -18.45 -82.25 -33.99
C ARG A 60 -17.15 -81.69 -33.42
N THR A 61 -16.01 -82.32 -33.72
CA THR A 61 -14.70 -81.83 -33.24
C THR A 61 -14.34 -80.48 -33.85
N PHE A 62 -14.55 -80.28 -35.16
CA PHE A 62 -14.37 -78.97 -35.79
C PHE A 62 -15.33 -77.91 -35.23
N ALA A 63 -16.60 -78.27 -35.00
CA ALA A 63 -17.58 -77.36 -34.40
C ALA A 63 -17.17 -76.95 -32.98
N LEU A 64 -16.67 -77.89 -32.16
CA LEU A 64 -16.16 -77.60 -30.82
C LEU A 64 -14.93 -76.67 -30.88
N VAL A 65 -13.97 -76.94 -31.76
CA VAL A 65 -12.79 -76.08 -31.93
C VAL A 65 -13.20 -74.67 -32.37
N ALA A 66 -14.13 -74.55 -33.33
CA ALA A 66 -14.65 -73.26 -33.78
C ALA A 66 -15.39 -72.52 -32.65
N ALA A 67 -16.19 -73.22 -31.85
CA ALA A 67 -16.88 -72.64 -30.69
C ALA A 67 -15.89 -72.14 -29.63
N CYS A 68 -14.84 -72.91 -29.33
CA CYS A 68 -13.77 -72.49 -28.43
C CYS A 68 -13.01 -71.27 -28.98
N ALA A 69 -12.67 -71.26 -30.26
CA ALA A 69 -12.00 -70.13 -30.91
C ALA A 69 -12.85 -68.86 -30.86
N PHE A 70 -14.16 -68.98 -31.12
CA PHE A 70 -15.11 -67.87 -31.01
C PHE A 70 -15.22 -67.36 -29.58
N ALA A 71 -15.32 -68.26 -28.59
CA ALA A 71 -15.36 -67.88 -27.18
C ALA A 71 -14.09 -67.12 -26.74
N ILE A 72 -12.90 -67.57 -27.19
CA ILE A 72 -11.64 -66.89 -26.93
C ILE A 72 -11.65 -65.50 -27.57
N LEU A 73 -12.07 -65.38 -28.82
CA LEU A 73 -12.13 -64.09 -29.53
C LEU A 73 -13.10 -63.12 -28.86
N CYS A 74 -14.29 -63.58 -28.45
CA CYS A 74 -15.24 -62.80 -27.68
C CYS A 74 -14.68 -62.38 -26.31
N SER A 75 -13.98 -63.27 -25.60
CA SER A 75 -13.35 -62.93 -24.33
C SER A 75 -12.25 -61.87 -24.50
N GLY A 76 -11.45 -61.97 -25.56
CA GLY A 76 -10.42 -61.00 -25.90
C GLY A 76 -11.00 -59.63 -26.24
N LEU A 77 -12.06 -59.60 -27.07
CA LEU A 77 -12.80 -58.37 -27.38
C LEU A 77 -13.46 -57.75 -26.14
N PHE A 78 -14.02 -58.58 -25.25
CA PHE A 78 -14.63 -58.11 -24.01
C PHE A 78 -13.59 -57.49 -23.07
N VAL A 79 -12.44 -58.15 -22.88
CA VAL A 79 -11.32 -57.61 -22.09
C VAL A 79 -10.77 -56.34 -22.72
N TRP A 80 -10.58 -56.31 -24.05
CA TRP A 80 -10.13 -55.13 -24.78
C TRP A 80 -11.11 -53.97 -24.63
N TYR A 81 -12.41 -54.22 -24.81
CA TYR A 81 -13.46 -53.22 -24.65
C TYR A 81 -13.50 -52.66 -23.24
N ARG A 82 -13.47 -53.54 -22.23
CA ARG A 82 -13.44 -53.14 -20.82
C ARG A 82 -12.20 -52.31 -20.50
N SER A 83 -11.03 -52.76 -20.93
CA SER A 83 -9.76 -52.07 -20.73
C SER A 83 -9.75 -50.69 -21.37
N ARG A 84 -10.25 -50.58 -22.60
CA ARG A 84 -10.39 -49.32 -23.33
C ARG A 84 -11.30 -48.35 -22.59
N ARG A 85 -12.40 -48.85 -22.02
CA ARG A 85 -13.35 -48.02 -21.26
C ARG A 85 -12.76 -47.48 -19.95
N THR A 86 -12.00 -48.29 -19.23
CA THR A 86 -11.32 -47.86 -17.99
C THR A 86 -10.26 -46.80 -18.25
N ARG A 87 -9.46 -46.96 -19.32
CA ARG A 87 -8.43 -45.97 -19.69
C ARG A 87 -9.03 -44.61 -20.05
N ALA A 88 -10.10 -44.59 -20.85
CA ALA A 88 -10.77 -43.35 -21.26
C ALA A 88 -11.35 -42.58 -20.07
N MET A 89 -11.88 -43.28 -19.05
CA MET A 89 -12.42 -42.65 -17.85
C MET A 89 -11.32 -42.02 -16.98
N TYR A 90 -10.21 -42.73 -16.80
CA TYR A 90 -9.07 -42.24 -16.02
C TYR A 90 -8.44 -40.99 -16.66
N GLU A 91 -8.27 -40.97 -17.98
CA GLU A 91 -7.76 -39.78 -18.69
C GLU A 91 -8.71 -38.58 -18.57
N PHE A 92 -10.03 -38.82 -18.62
CA PHE A 92 -11.01 -37.76 -18.42
C PHE A 92 -10.94 -37.20 -17.00
N GLU A 93 -10.89 -38.08 -15.99
CA GLU A 93 -10.80 -37.68 -14.58
C GLU A 93 -9.52 -36.88 -14.31
N LEU A 94 -8.39 -37.31 -14.88
CA LEU A 94 -7.12 -36.60 -14.77
C LEU A 94 -7.24 -35.18 -15.35
N ARG A 95 -7.77 -35.04 -16.58
CA ARG A 95 -7.96 -33.74 -17.23
C ARG A 95 -8.94 -32.84 -16.46
N THR A 96 -10.00 -33.41 -15.89
CA THR A 96 -10.94 -32.63 -15.08
C THR A 96 -10.30 -32.16 -13.78
N ASN A 97 -9.48 -32.98 -13.14
CA ASN A 97 -8.77 -32.60 -11.93
C ASN A 97 -7.69 -31.56 -12.20
N GLU A 98 -6.96 -31.67 -13.31
CA GLU A 98 -6.01 -30.65 -13.78
C GLU A 98 -6.72 -29.32 -14.01
N ARG A 99 -7.80 -29.32 -14.81
CA ARG A 99 -8.57 -28.10 -15.09
C ARG A 99 -9.21 -27.50 -13.84
N LEU A 100 -9.69 -28.35 -12.92
CA LEU A 100 -10.25 -27.89 -11.65
C LEU A 100 -9.16 -27.24 -10.79
N SER A 101 -7.95 -27.82 -10.75
CA SER A 101 -6.81 -27.23 -10.07
C SER A 101 -6.42 -25.87 -10.67
N GLU A 102 -6.41 -25.75 -12.00
CA GLU A 102 -6.12 -24.49 -12.69
C GLU A 102 -7.17 -23.41 -12.36
N VAL A 103 -8.46 -23.73 -12.50
CA VAL A 103 -9.54 -22.79 -12.19
C VAL A 103 -9.52 -22.39 -10.72
N ASN A 104 -9.27 -23.32 -9.80
CA ASN A 104 -9.14 -22.99 -8.37
C ASN A 104 -7.95 -22.05 -8.11
N GLN A 105 -6.84 -22.24 -8.82
CA GLN A 105 -5.68 -21.36 -8.69
C GLN A 105 -5.95 -19.96 -9.24
N GLU A 106 -6.62 -19.84 -10.39
CA GLU A 106 -7.04 -18.55 -10.94
C GLU A 106 -8.04 -17.85 -10.03
N LEU A 107 -9.01 -18.59 -9.50
CA LEU A 107 -10.00 -18.07 -8.56
C LEU A 107 -9.35 -17.52 -7.29
N GLU A 108 -8.37 -18.23 -6.72
CA GLU A 108 -7.62 -17.75 -5.56
C GLU A 108 -6.81 -16.47 -5.87
N LYS A 109 -6.21 -16.36 -7.05
CA LYS A 109 -5.52 -15.13 -7.47
C LYS A 109 -6.50 -13.96 -7.61
N ALA A 110 -7.63 -14.17 -8.27
CA ALA A 110 -8.65 -13.15 -8.46
C ALA A 110 -9.27 -12.72 -7.11
N LYS A 111 -9.53 -13.68 -6.22
CA LYS A 111 -10.02 -13.43 -4.86
C LYS A 111 -9.03 -12.58 -4.07
N LYS A 112 -7.75 -12.91 -4.06
CA LYS A 112 -6.72 -12.12 -3.37
C LYS A 112 -6.64 -10.69 -3.88
N ALA A 113 -6.60 -10.50 -5.21
CA ALA A 113 -6.58 -9.17 -5.80
C ALA A 113 -7.83 -8.35 -5.43
N ALA A 114 -9.00 -8.99 -5.38
CA ALA A 114 -10.24 -8.35 -4.94
C ALA A 114 -10.23 -8.02 -3.44
N GLU A 115 -9.71 -8.90 -2.58
CA GLU A 115 -9.56 -8.66 -1.14
C GLU A 115 -8.59 -7.50 -0.87
N GLU A 116 -7.47 -7.43 -1.58
CA GLU A 116 -6.52 -6.31 -1.48
C GLU A 116 -7.16 -4.98 -1.90
N ALA A 117 -7.83 -4.95 -3.06
CA ALA A 117 -8.53 -3.76 -3.53
C ALA A 117 -9.65 -3.32 -2.57
N PHE A 118 -10.40 -4.29 -2.02
CA PHE A 118 -11.42 -4.03 -1.03
C PHE A 118 -10.83 -3.45 0.26
N HIS A 119 -9.73 -4.02 0.76
CA HIS A 119 -9.07 -3.52 1.97
C HIS A 119 -8.59 -2.08 1.81
N ILE A 120 -7.98 -1.74 0.67
CA ILE A 120 -7.53 -0.37 0.37
C ILE A 120 -8.74 0.60 0.32
N ALA A 121 -9.82 0.21 -0.35
CA ALA A 121 -11.02 1.03 -0.45
C ALA A 121 -11.70 1.21 0.92
N GLU A 122 -11.77 0.15 1.71
CA GLU A 122 -12.37 0.15 3.05
C GLU A 122 -11.55 1.03 4.01
N GLU A 123 -10.22 0.95 3.97
CA GLU A 123 -9.35 1.80 4.78
C GLU A 123 -9.52 3.29 4.42
N ALA A 124 -9.59 3.62 3.14
CA ALA A 124 -9.88 4.98 2.68
C ALA A 124 -11.26 5.47 3.16
N ASN A 125 -12.28 4.61 3.09
CA ASN A 125 -13.63 4.93 3.55
C ASN A 125 -13.72 5.11 5.07
N GLN A 126 -13.00 4.28 5.84
CA GLN A 126 -12.89 4.44 7.30
C GLN A 126 -12.16 5.72 7.67
N SER A 127 -11.07 6.05 6.98
CA SER A 127 -10.35 7.32 7.17
C SER A 127 -11.26 8.51 6.92
N LYS A 128 -12.03 8.49 5.82
CA LYS A 128 -13.02 9.52 5.50
C LYS A 128 -14.11 9.65 6.56
N SER A 129 -14.60 8.54 7.08
CA SER A 129 -15.60 8.53 8.16
C SER A 129 -15.05 9.11 9.46
N ARG A 130 -13.80 8.77 9.82
CA ARG A 130 -13.11 9.35 10.98
C ARG A 130 -12.91 10.86 10.82
N PHE A 131 -12.47 11.31 9.65
CA PHE A 131 -12.32 12.73 9.33
C PHE A 131 -13.64 13.49 9.52
N LEU A 132 -14.74 13.01 8.92
CA LEU A 132 -16.05 13.66 9.04
C LEU A 132 -16.56 13.70 10.49
N SER A 133 -16.33 12.63 11.25
CA SER A 133 -16.69 12.57 12.68
C SER A 133 -15.91 13.60 13.50
N ASN A 134 -14.59 13.69 13.28
CA ASN A 134 -13.72 14.64 13.97
C ASN A 134 -14.09 16.07 13.60
N MET A 135 -14.24 16.38 12.30
CA MET A 135 -14.67 17.70 11.85
C MET A 135 -16.03 18.09 12.42
N SER A 136 -17.00 17.17 12.48
CA SER A 136 -18.28 17.43 13.12
C SER A 136 -18.13 17.72 14.62
N HIS A 137 -17.25 17.04 15.35
CA HIS A 137 -16.96 17.39 16.74
C HIS A 137 -16.35 18.78 16.86
N ASP A 138 -15.36 19.07 16.02
CA ASP A 138 -14.59 20.30 16.10
C ASP A 138 -15.39 21.51 15.65
N MET A 139 -16.31 21.37 14.70
CA MET A 139 -17.28 22.41 14.35
C MET A 139 -18.37 22.61 15.42
N ARG A 140 -18.82 21.53 16.09
CA ARG A 140 -19.84 21.62 17.15
C ARG A 140 -19.37 22.43 18.34
N THR A 141 -18.09 22.37 18.70
CA THR A 141 -17.53 23.06 19.87
C THR A 141 -17.66 24.59 19.81
N PRO A 142 -17.13 25.30 18.80
CA PRO A 142 -17.31 26.74 18.66
C PRO A 142 -18.77 27.11 18.38
N MET A 143 -19.53 26.27 17.66
CA MET A 143 -20.96 26.50 17.44
C MET A 143 -21.75 26.51 18.76
N ASN A 144 -21.52 25.53 19.64
CA ASN A 144 -22.17 25.46 20.95
C ASN A 144 -21.75 26.64 21.84
N ALA A 145 -20.51 27.11 21.75
CA ALA A 145 -20.05 28.30 22.45
C ALA A 145 -20.79 29.56 21.95
N ILE A 146 -20.92 29.75 20.64
CA ILE A 146 -21.68 30.87 20.04
C ILE A 146 -23.12 30.85 20.55
N VAL A 147 -23.80 29.71 20.44
CA VAL A 147 -25.19 29.54 20.89
C VAL A 147 -25.30 29.87 22.39
N GLY A 148 -24.43 29.29 23.22
CA GLY A 148 -24.42 29.53 24.66
C GLY A 148 -24.22 31.01 25.03
N PHE A 149 -23.24 31.69 24.44
CA PHE A 149 -23.00 33.10 24.69
C PHE A 149 -24.11 34.00 24.14
N THR A 150 -24.75 33.64 23.01
CA THR A 150 -25.94 34.36 22.55
C THR A 150 -27.12 34.21 23.52
N THR A 151 -27.32 33.04 24.11
CA THR A 151 -28.35 32.85 25.16
C THR A 151 -28.03 33.65 26.42
N LEU A 152 -26.76 33.72 26.83
CA LEU A 152 -26.34 34.53 27.98
C LEU A 152 -26.48 36.03 27.69
N LEU A 153 -26.17 36.48 26.46
CA LEU A 153 -26.39 37.85 26.01
C LEU A 153 -27.84 38.26 26.10
N ASP A 154 -28.76 37.40 25.68
CA ASP A 154 -30.20 37.68 25.72
C ASP A 154 -30.67 37.91 27.17
N ASN A 155 -30.24 37.02 28.08
CA ASN A 155 -30.60 37.07 29.51
C ASN A 155 -29.94 38.21 30.28
N GLU A 156 -28.71 38.60 29.93
CA GLU A 156 -27.91 39.60 30.67
C GLU A 156 -27.67 40.89 29.85
N SER A 157 -28.52 41.14 28.87
CA SER A 157 -28.46 42.26 27.91
C SER A 157 -28.38 43.65 28.54
N LYS A 158 -28.73 43.79 29.81
CA LYS A 158 -28.69 45.06 30.56
C LYS A 158 -27.34 45.36 31.21
N ASN A 159 -26.39 44.41 31.24
CA ASN A 159 -25.07 44.61 31.81
C ASN A 159 -24.03 44.86 30.68
N PRO A 160 -23.54 46.11 30.50
CA PRO A 160 -22.65 46.46 29.40
C PRO A 160 -21.33 45.68 29.39
N GLU A 161 -20.74 45.42 30.56
CA GLU A 161 -19.45 44.70 30.65
C GLU A 161 -19.59 43.25 30.18
N LYS A 162 -20.66 42.57 30.63
CA LYS A 162 -20.93 41.19 30.22
C LYS A 162 -21.31 41.10 28.76
N VAL A 163 -22.05 42.08 28.24
CA VAL A 163 -22.37 42.15 26.80
C VAL A 163 -21.10 42.23 25.97
N GLN A 164 -20.14 43.07 26.38
CA GLN A 164 -18.86 43.18 25.70
C GLN A 164 -18.04 41.87 25.79
N GLU A 165 -18.00 41.24 26.96
CA GLU A 165 -17.31 39.95 27.15
C GLU A 165 -17.88 38.84 26.25
N TYR A 166 -19.20 38.65 26.27
CA TYR A 166 -19.86 37.62 25.48
C TYR A 166 -19.74 37.88 23.98
N THR A 167 -19.85 39.14 23.55
CA THR A 167 -19.63 39.53 22.15
C THR A 167 -18.21 39.17 21.69
N LYS A 168 -17.19 39.41 22.54
CA LYS A 168 -15.81 39.03 22.26
C LYS A 168 -15.63 37.51 22.15
N LYS A 169 -16.27 36.72 23.03
CA LYS A 169 -16.22 35.25 23.01
C LYS A 169 -16.96 34.66 21.80
N ILE A 170 -18.05 35.27 21.36
CA ILE A 170 -18.75 34.92 20.11
C ILE A 170 -17.85 35.19 18.91
N ALA A 171 -17.26 36.39 18.82
CA ALA A 171 -16.36 36.75 17.72
C ALA A 171 -15.18 35.77 17.60
N PHE A 172 -14.54 35.43 18.72
CA PHE A 172 -13.48 34.44 18.77
C PHE A 172 -13.94 33.05 18.30
N SER A 173 -15.09 32.59 18.77
CA SER A 173 -15.65 31.28 18.39
C SER A 173 -16.03 31.22 16.90
N SER A 174 -16.57 32.31 16.34
CA SER A 174 -16.90 32.43 14.92
C SER A 174 -15.65 32.40 14.04
N GLN A 175 -14.58 33.06 14.46
CA GLN A 175 -13.32 33.06 13.71
C GLN A 175 -12.65 31.68 13.70
N HIS A 176 -12.72 30.96 14.83
CA HIS A 176 -12.29 29.56 14.89
C HIS A 176 -13.12 28.67 13.95
N LEU A 177 -14.46 28.81 13.95
CA LEU A 177 -15.32 28.02 13.06
C LEU A 177 -15.03 28.30 11.58
N LEU A 178 -14.76 29.55 11.21
CA LEU A 178 -14.37 29.90 9.83
C LEU A 178 -13.03 29.26 9.43
N GLY A 179 -12.06 29.22 10.35
CA GLY A 179 -10.81 28.48 10.14
C GLY A 179 -11.06 27.01 9.83
N LEU A 180 -11.84 26.33 10.66
CA LEU A 180 -12.18 24.92 10.46
C LEU A 180 -12.92 24.65 9.14
N ILE A 181 -13.80 25.57 8.71
CA ILE A 181 -14.48 25.46 7.42
C ILE A 181 -13.49 25.57 6.26
N ASN A 182 -12.56 26.52 6.33
CA ASN A 182 -11.53 26.68 5.31
C ASN A 182 -10.62 25.44 5.24
N ASP A 183 -10.23 24.88 6.38
CA ASP A 183 -9.43 23.65 6.42
C ASP A 183 -10.13 22.47 5.72
N VAL A 184 -11.45 22.32 5.92
CA VAL A 184 -12.25 21.30 5.22
C VAL A 184 -12.32 21.56 3.72
N LEU A 185 -12.50 22.81 3.32
CA LEU A 185 -12.55 23.19 1.91
C LEU A 185 -11.21 22.93 1.23
N ASP A 186 -10.10 23.23 1.90
CA ASP A 186 -8.76 23.01 1.36
C ASP A 186 -8.43 21.54 1.27
N MET A 187 -8.80 20.73 2.27
CA MET A 187 -8.71 19.27 2.17
C MET A 187 -9.52 18.72 0.99
N SER A 188 -10.73 19.24 0.75
CA SER A 188 -11.57 18.85 -0.39
C SER A 188 -10.94 19.23 -1.74
N LYS A 189 -10.30 20.40 -1.84
CA LYS A 189 -9.55 20.81 -3.03
C LYS A 189 -8.33 19.92 -3.26
N ILE A 190 -7.64 19.49 -2.20
CA ILE A 190 -6.51 18.54 -2.27
C ILE A 190 -6.99 17.19 -2.83
N GLU A 191 -8.05 16.61 -2.25
CA GLU A 191 -8.60 15.32 -2.71
C GLU A 191 -9.05 15.37 -4.18
N ALA A 192 -9.59 16.51 -4.61
CA ALA A 192 -10.00 16.72 -6.00
C ALA A 192 -8.83 17.02 -6.95
N GLY A 193 -7.59 17.13 -6.46
CA GLY A 193 -6.41 17.52 -7.25
C GLY A 193 -6.47 18.97 -7.76
N LYS A 194 -7.27 19.84 -7.14
CA LYS A 194 -7.54 21.22 -7.57
C LYS A 194 -6.79 22.27 -6.75
N MET A 195 -5.98 21.87 -5.77
CA MET A 195 -5.17 22.82 -5.01
C MET A 195 -4.14 23.46 -5.94
N LYS A 196 -4.24 24.78 -6.10
CA LYS A 196 -3.31 25.57 -6.89
C LYS A 196 -2.46 26.36 -5.91
N LEU A 197 -1.16 26.10 -5.90
CA LEU A 197 -0.20 26.89 -5.13
C LEU A 197 0.03 28.19 -5.91
N THR A 198 -0.45 29.30 -5.36
CA THR A 198 -0.19 30.63 -5.91
C THR A 198 1.06 31.16 -5.24
N LEU A 199 2.05 31.55 -6.05
CA LEU A 199 3.21 32.31 -5.57
C LEU A 199 2.85 33.79 -5.72
N GLU A 200 2.69 34.47 -4.60
CA GLU A 200 2.41 35.90 -4.55
C GLU A 200 3.64 36.60 -3.94
N GLU A 201 3.97 37.80 -4.44
CA GLU A 201 5.01 38.64 -3.82
C GLU A 201 4.43 39.22 -2.54
N GLU A 202 4.90 38.71 -1.41
CA GLU A 202 4.41 39.05 -0.08
C GLU A 202 5.48 39.83 0.67
N ASN A 203 5.08 40.85 1.43
CA ASN A 203 6.02 41.68 2.16
C ASN A 203 6.55 40.91 3.39
N MET A 204 7.86 40.65 3.42
CA MET A 204 8.52 39.98 4.53
C MET A 204 8.35 40.71 5.87
N ASP A 205 8.25 42.04 5.87
CA ASP A 205 7.99 42.83 7.08
C ASP A 205 6.64 42.46 7.69
N GLU A 206 5.60 42.41 6.84
CA GLU A 206 4.23 42.09 7.24
C GLU A 206 4.12 40.64 7.71
N ILE A 207 4.84 39.70 7.07
CA ILE A 207 4.91 38.30 7.51
C ILE A 207 5.58 38.21 8.89
N ILE A 208 6.71 38.88 9.09
CA ILE A 208 7.42 38.86 10.38
C ILE A 208 6.58 39.49 11.48
N GLU A 209 5.92 40.62 11.23
CA GLU A 209 4.99 41.25 12.17
C GLU A 209 3.81 40.33 12.51
N ASN A 210 3.22 39.65 11.52
CA ASN A 210 2.12 38.71 11.72
C ASN A 210 2.55 37.48 12.53
N ILE A 211 3.73 36.92 12.25
CA ILE A 211 4.30 35.80 13.01
C ILE A 211 4.57 36.25 14.45
N ASP A 212 5.16 37.43 14.64
CA ASP A 212 5.44 37.97 15.97
C ASP A 212 4.15 38.18 16.77
N ALA A 213 3.12 38.77 16.17
CA ALA A 213 1.82 38.96 16.80
C ALA A 213 1.14 37.64 17.22
N LEU A 214 1.34 36.56 16.44
CA LEU A 214 0.76 35.25 16.72
C LEU A 214 1.54 34.45 17.79
N VAL A 215 2.87 34.53 17.75
CA VAL A 215 3.77 33.72 18.58
C VAL A 215 4.05 34.40 19.91
N ARG A 216 4.24 35.73 19.94
CA ARG A 216 4.62 36.49 21.14
C ARG A 216 3.68 36.27 22.35
N PRO A 217 2.34 36.26 22.21
CA PRO A 217 1.45 35.97 23.36
C PRO A 217 1.69 34.58 23.95
N GLN A 218 1.97 33.58 23.11
CA GLN A 218 2.22 32.20 23.55
C GLN A 218 3.58 32.07 24.23
N MET A 219 4.59 32.78 23.75
CA MET A 219 5.93 32.81 24.34
C MET A 219 5.92 33.46 25.73
N VAL A 220 5.16 34.55 25.90
CA VAL A 220 4.96 35.20 27.21
C VAL A 220 4.30 34.24 28.21
N LEU A 221 3.25 33.52 27.79
CA LEU A 221 2.58 32.51 28.63
C LEU A 221 3.52 31.38 29.06
N ARG A 222 4.44 30.96 28.17
CA ARG A 222 5.38 29.87 28.41
C ARG A 222 6.72 30.32 29.00
N ARG A 223 6.90 31.62 29.27
CA ARG A 223 8.17 32.24 29.73
C ARG A 223 9.35 31.91 28.82
N GLN A 224 9.14 31.90 27.51
CA GLN A 224 10.16 31.61 26.51
C GLN A 224 10.62 32.89 25.82
N LYS A 225 11.91 32.98 25.51
CA LYS A 225 12.53 34.15 24.87
C LYS A 225 12.43 34.01 23.34
N PHE A 226 11.89 35.03 22.67
CA PHE A 226 11.77 35.12 21.21
C PHE A 226 12.15 36.53 20.76
N GLU A 227 13.26 36.65 20.01
CA GLU A 227 13.82 37.94 19.58
C GLU A 227 14.15 37.89 18.08
N ILE A 228 13.66 38.88 17.33
CA ILE A 228 13.92 39.09 15.89
C ILE A 228 14.41 40.53 15.72
N ILE A 229 15.61 40.85 16.18
CA ILE A 229 16.12 42.24 16.14
C ILE A 229 17.02 42.46 14.92
N VAL A 230 17.92 41.51 14.64
CA VAL A 230 18.94 41.64 13.58
C VAL A 230 18.32 41.74 12.20
N GLU A 231 17.30 40.93 11.92
CA GLU A 231 16.67 40.93 10.59
C GLU A 231 15.92 42.23 10.33
N LEU A 232 15.14 42.70 11.32
CA LEU A 232 14.43 43.97 11.21
C LEU A 232 15.39 45.15 11.03
N LEU A 233 16.54 45.16 11.71
CA LEU A 233 17.54 46.21 11.53
C LEU A 233 18.19 46.18 10.14
N LYS A 234 18.47 44.99 9.60
CA LYS A 234 19.01 44.85 8.24
C LYS A 234 18.03 45.30 7.17
N MET A 235 16.73 45.05 7.37
CA MET A 235 15.67 45.52 6.45
C MET A 235 15.60 47.06 6.41
N GLU A 236 15.92 47.73 7.51
CA GLU A 236 16.07 49.19 7.59
C GLU A 236 17.42 49.71 7.07
N GLY A 237 18.25 48.83 6.51
CA GLY A 237 19.54 49.18 5.89
C GLY A 237 20.72 49.25 6.87
N ALA A 238 20.58 48.77 8.10
CA ALA A 238 21.68 48.71 9.05
C ALA A 238 22.58 47.48 8.83
N GLU A 239 23.90 47.68 8.88
CA GLU A 239 24.85 46.58 9.02
C GLU A 239 24.99 46.21 10.49
N CYS A 240 24.70 44.96 10.85
CA CYS A 240 24.70 44.51 12.24
C CYS A 240 25.81 43.50 12.51
N THR A 241 26.64 43.79 13.50
CA THR A 241 27.58 42.83 14.11
C THR A 241 27.02 42.37 15.45
N VAL A 242 26.87 41.06 15.64
CA VAL A 242 26.24 40.47 16.83
C VAL A 242 27.31 39.92 17.77
N CYS A 243 27.24 40.30 19.05
CA CYS A 243 28.09 39.78 20.11
C CYS A 243 27.26 38.96 21.10
N GLU A 244 27.74 37.80 21.53
CA GLU A 244 26.99 36.90 22.42
C GLU A 244 27.05 37.29 23.90
N ASN A 245 27.95 38.20 24.28
CA ASN A 245 28.11 38.68 25.65
C ASN A 245 28.84 40.04 25.69
N GLY A 246 28.86 40.67 26.87
CA GLY A 246 29.49 41.97 27.08
C GLY A 246 31.00 41.98 26.84
N GLN A 247 31.72 40.89 27.14
CA GLN A 247 33.17 40.82 26.97
C GLN A 247 33.53 40.86 25.48
N LEU A 248 32.84 40.07 24.65
CA LEU A 248 33.01 40.10 23.19
C LEU A 248 32.64 41.46 22.60
N ALA A 249 31.61 42.13 23.14
CA ALA A 249 31.22 43.47 22.69
C ALA A 249 32.34 44.49 22.97
N VAL A 250 32.96 44.45 24.15
CA VAL A 250 34.10 45.31 24.52
C VAL A 250 35.30 45.03 23.63
N GLU A 251 35.67 43.76 23.42
CA GLU A 251 36.78 43.35 22.56
C GLU A 251 36.58 43.80 21.12
N THR A 252 35.38 43.59 20.58
CA THR A 252 35.00 43.99 19.22
C THR A 252 35.07 45.50 19.04
N PHE A 253 34.52 46.27 20.00
CA PHE A 253 34.58 47.73 19.95
C PHE A 253 36.02 48.26 20.07
N THR A 254 36.80 47.73 21.01
CA THR A 254 38.19 48.17 21.25
C THR A 254 39.10 47.86 20.07
N ALA A 255 38.83 46.77 19.33
CA ALA A 255 39.56 46.39 18.13
C ALA A 255 39.07 47.10 16.85
N SER A 256 37.94 47.81 16.91
CA SER A 256 37.37 48.48 15.73
C SER A 256 38.12 49.76 15.37
N GLU A 257 38.09 50.14 14.09
CA GLU A 257 38.59 51.44 13.65
C GLU A 257 37.55 52.54 13.94
N GLU A 258 38.01 53.77 14.05
CA GLU A 258 37.15 54.93 14.28
C GLU A 258 36.03 55.02 13.23
N ASN A 259 34.80 55.35 13.65
CA ASN A 259 33.59 55.45 12.82
C ASN A 259 33.09 54.15 12.17
N THR A 260 33.68 52.98 12.47
CA THR A 260 33.17 51.68 12.01
C THR A 260 31.85 51.31 12.70
N ILE A 261 31.72 51.66 13.98
CA ILE A 261 30.52 51.43 14.79
C ILE A 261 29.91 52.79 15.10
N ASN A 262 28.64 52.99 14.75
CA ASN A 262 27.94 54.26 14.96
C ASN A 262 26.93 54.21 16.12
N LEU A 263 26.56 53.02 16.58
CA LEU A 263 25.59 52.79 17.64
C LEU A 263 25.81 51.40 18.26
N ILE A 264 25.63 51.28 19.57
CA ILE A 264 25.62 49.98 20.26
C ILE A 264 24.24 49.77 20.90
N LEU A 265 23.56 48.69 20.50
CA LEU A 265 22.40 48.18 21.22
C LEU A 265 22.89 47.11 22.21
N MET A 266 22.78 47.38 23.50
CA MET A 266 23.40 46.57 24.55
C MET A 266 22.35 45.91 25.44
N ASP A 267 22.26 44.58 25.44
CA ASP A 267 21.44 43.87 26.44
C ASP A 267 22.03 44.07 27.85
N VAL A 268 21.19 44.48 28.80
CA VAL A 268 21.63 44.64 30.19
C VAL A 268 21.98 43.29 30.83
N GLN A 269 21.20 42.24 30.53
CA GLN A 269 21.40 40.92 31.13
C GLN A 269 22.01 39.96 30.12
N MET A 270 23.33 39.79 30.20
CA MET A 270 24.12 38.88 29.38
C MET A 270 24.99 37.96 30.25
N PRO A 271 25.31 36.75 29.78
CA PRO A 271 26.29 35.87 30.44
C PRO A 271 27.70 36.47 30.37
N VAL A 272 28.62 35.98 31.22
CA VAL A 272 30.04 36.39 31.30
C VAL A 272 30.27 37.82 31.80
N MET A 273 29.76 38.82 31.08
CA MET A 273 29.84 40.24 31.42
C MET A 273 28.49 40.89 31.09
N ASN A 274 27.91 41.56 32.08
CA ASN A 274 26.61 42.21 31.91
C ASN A 274 26.75 43.55 31.14
N GLY A 275 25.63 44.12 30.67
CA GLY A 275 25.64 45.34 29.86
C GLY A 275 26.21 46.56 30.60
N TYR A 276 26.03 46.65 31.92
CA TYR A 276 26.57 47.76 32.72
C TYR A 276 28.09 47.70 32.85
N GLU A 277 28.64 46.51 33.08
CA GLU A 277 30.08 46.24 33.12
C GLU A 277 30.70 46.49 31.74
N ALA A 278 30.06 46.00 30.67
CA ALA A 278 30.52 46.18 29.30
C ALA A 278 30.59 47.65 28.91
N MET A 279 29.56 48.43 29.25
CA MET A 279 29.57 49.86 28.96
C MET A 279 30.66 50.60 29.75
N LYS A 280 30.85 50.31 31.04
CA LYS A 280 31.96 50.90 31.81
C LYS A 280 33.33 50.56 31.21
N ALA A 281 33.50 49.33 30.76
CA ALA A 281 34.71 48.88 30.07
C ALA A 281 34.91 49.59 28.72
N ILE A 282 33.84 49.75 27.93
CA ILE A 282 33.86 50.53 26.67
C ILE A 282 34.27 51.98 26.94
N ARG A 283 33.65 52.66 27.91
CA ARG A 283 33.99 54.04 28.29
C ARG A 283 35.44 54.18 28.77
N SER A 284 36.02 53.12 29.34
CA SER A 284 37.40 53.09 29.85
C SER A 284 38.43 52.50 28.87
N SER A 285 38.02 52.11 27.66
CA SER A 285 38.86 51.34 26.71
C SER A 285 39.97 52.15 26.03
N GLY A 286 39.94 53.48 26.14
CA GLY A 286 40.88 54.38 25.46
C GLY A 286 40.65 54.50 23.95
N HIS A 287 39.60 53.87 23.41
CA HIS A 287 39.20 54.02 22.01
C HIS A 287 38.74 55.48 21.73
N PRO A 288 39.07 56.09 20.57
CA PRO A 288 38.71 57.49 20.28
C PRO A 288 37.22 57.80 20.39
N MET A 289 36.36 56.83 20.07
CA MET A 289 34.90 56.93 20.20
C MET A 289 34.35 56.45 21.54
N ALA A 290 35.20 56.05 22.50
CA ALA A 290 34.74 55.49 23.78
C ALA A 290 33.79 56.43 24.52
N GLU A 291 34.06 57.73 24.54
CA GLU A 291 33.23 58.72 25.24
C GLU A 291 31.98 59.13 24.43
N THR A 292 32.04 59.06 23.10
CA THR A 292 31.02 59.65 22.21
C THR A 292 30.11 58.62 21.55
N ILE A 293 30.46 57.33 21.56
CA ILE A 293 29.62 56.30 20.94
C ILE A 293 28.28 56.20 21.68
N PRO A 294 27.14 56.28 20.98
CA PRO A 294 25.85 56.09 21.61
C PRO A 294 25.61 54.62 21.98
N ILE A 295 25.21 54.37 23.22
CA ILE A 295 24.90 53.05 23.77
C ILE A 295 23.46 53.08 24.28
N ILE A 296 22.59 52.28 23.65
CA ILE A 296 21.18 52.13 24.03
C ILE A 296 21.02 50.81 24.78
N ALA A 297 20.53 50.88 26.02
CA ALA A 297 20.25 49.71 26.84
C ALA A 297 19.04 48.94 26.31
N MET A 298 19.12 47.61 26.21
CA MET A 298 17.97 46.74 26.01
C MET A 298 17.61 46.08 27.34
N THR A 299 16.54 46.56 27.98
CA THR A 299 16.13 46.11 29.32
C THR A 299 15.03 45.05 29.22
N ALA A 300 14.92 44.15 30.20
CA ALA A 300 13.85 43.14 30.21
C ALA A 300 12.49 43.70 30.70
N ASN A 301 12.49 44.88 31.31
CA ASN A 301 11.33 45.52 31.90
C ASN A 301 11.33 47.02 31.60
N ALA A 302 10.14 47.60 31.41
CA ALA A 302 9.95 49.04 31.18
C ALA A 302 9.76 49.84 32.50
N PHE A 303 10.12 49.25 33.65
CA PHE A 303 9.99 49.92 34.94
C PHE A 303 11.09 50.97 35.14
N VAL A 304 10.74 52.06 35.82
CA VAL A 304 11.56 53.27 36.00
C VAL A 304 12.92 53.01 36.66
N GLU A 305 13.04 51.93 37.44
CA GLU A 305 14.28 51.53 38.13
C GLU A 305 15.37 51.07 37.15
N ASP A 306 15.03 50.20 36.17
CA ASP A 306 15.98 49.75 35.14
C ASP A 306 16.45 50.92 34.24
N ILE A 307 15.62 51.97 34.10
CA ILE A 307 15.94 53.17 33.32
C ILE A 307 16.96 54.04 34.06
N HIS A 308 16.76 54.26 35.37
CA HIS A 308 17.71 55.00 36.19
C HIS A 308 19.05 54.30 36.24
N ASP A 309 19.08 52.99 36.47
CA ASP A 309 20.33 52.23 36.55
C ASP A 309 21.12 52.28 35.22
N ALA A 310 20.43 52.25 34.07
CA ALA A 310 21.07 52.39 32.76
C ALA A 310 21.65 53.79 32.52
N LEU A 311 20.91 54.84 32.86
CA LEU A 311 21.36 56.22 32.73
C LEU A 311 22.50 56.53 33.72
N ASP A 312 22.37 56.12 34.98
CA ASP A 312 23.38 56.28 36.03
C ASP A 312 24.68 55.54 35.71
N ALA A 313 24.57 54.42 34.99
CA ALA A 313 25.75 53.71 34.54
C ALA A 313 26.49 54.49 33.43
N GLY A 314 25.81 55.32 32.64
CA GLY A 314 26.38 56.08 31.51
C GLY A 314 25.90 55.66 30.11
N MET A 315 24.74 54.99 30.01
CA MET A 315 24.07 54.71 28.74
C MET A 315 23.21 55.91 28.30
N ASP A 316 23.03 56.07 26.99
CA ASP A 316 22.45 57.29 26.40
C ASP A 316 20.93 57.22 26.29
N ALA A 317 20.38 56.01 26.17
CA ALA A 317 18.95 55.73 26.18
C ALA A 317 18.69 54.27 26.54
N HIS A 318 17.41 53.89 26.59
CA HIS A 318 16.99 52.50 26.79
C HIS A 318 15.81 52.16 25.88
N VAL A 319 15.64 50.88 25.58
CA VAL A 319 14.50 50.30 24.89
C VAL A 319 14.12 49.02 25.63
N ALA A 320 12.83 48.89 25.96
CA ALA A 320 12.33 47.69 26.61
C ALA A 320 12.27 46.51 25.64
N LYS A 321 12.59 45.32 26.13
CA LYS A 321 12.33 44.06 25.44
C LYS A 321 10.91 43.58 25.78
N PRO A 322 10.15 43.08 24.79
CA PRO A 322 10.57 42.91 23.40
C PRO A 322 10.63 44.23 22.63
N VAL A 323 11.61 44.34 21.75
CA VAL A 323 11.91 45.57 21.01
C VAL A 323 10.76 45.91 20.06
N ASP A 324 10.12 47.04 20.30
CA ASP A 324 9.21 47.68 19.36
C ASP A 324 10.04 48.52 18.37
N MET A 325 9.95 48.19 17.08
CA MET A 325 10.77 48.85 16.05
C MET A 325 10.44 50.34 15.91
N LYS A 326 9.20 50.75 16.15
CA LYS A 326 8.83 52.17 16.10
C LYS A 326 9.50 52.93 17.24
N VAL A 327 9.44 52.38 18.45
CA VAL A 327 10.09 52.97 19.63
C VAL A 327 11.61 52.98 19.47
N LEU A 328 12.19 51.91 18.93
CA LEU A 328 13.63 51.84 18.65
C LEU A 328 14.05 52.93 17.66
N LYS A 329 13.34 53.11 16.55
CA LYS A 329 13.63 54.15 15.56
C LYS A 329 13.56 55.56 16.17
N GLU A 330 12.53 55.84 16.96
CA GLU A 330 12.39 57.13 17.65
C GLU A 330 13.56 57.36 18.62
N THR A 331 13.95 56.34 19.37
CA THR A 331 15.07 56.40 20.34
C THR A 331 16.41 56.60 19.63
N VAL A 332 16.67 55.85 18.57
CA VAL A 332 17.88 55.98 17.75
C VAL A 332 17.97 57.38 17.13
N ALA A 333 16.86 57.88 16.56
CA ALA A 333 16.81 59.22 15.98
C ALA A 333 17.06 60.32 17.03
N GLN A 334 16.56 60.16 18.26
CA GLN A 334 16.80 61.10 19.35
C GLN A 334 18.28 61.12 19.77
N VAL A 335 18.89 59.94 19.92
CA VAL A 335 20.27 59.80 20.41
C VAL A 335 21.30 60.23 19.35
N ILE A 336 21.06 59.89 18.08
CA ILE A 336 21.94 60.28 16.96
C ILE A 336 21.69 61.74 16.55
N GLY A 337 20.43 62.17 16.48
CA GLY A 337 20.04 63.52 16.04
C GLY A 337 20.33 64.63 17.06
N GLY A 338 20.46 64.30 18.35
CA GLY A 338 20.85 65.26 19.40
C GLY A 338 22.33 65.60 19.45
N ARG A 339 23.17 65.02 18.57
CA ARG A 339 24.63 65.12 18.58
C ARG A 339 25.23 65.85 17.36
N SER A 340 24.41 66.57 16.57
CA SER A 340 24.87 67.39 15.44
C SER A 340 25.35 68.78 15.84
#